data_AF-A0A1G3QXG9-F1
#
_entry.id   AF-A0A1G3QXG9-F1
#
_cell.length_a   1.000
_cell.length_b   1.000
_cell.length_c   1.000
_cell.angle_alpha   90.00
_cell.angle_beta   90.00
_cell.angle_gamma   90.00
#
_symmetry.space_group_name_H-M   'P 1'
#
loop_
_entity.id
_entity.type
_entity.pdbx_description
1 polymer ?
#
loop_
_entity_poly.entity_id
_entity_poly.type
_entity_poly.pdbx_seq_one_letter_code
_entity_poly.pdbx_strand_id
1 'polypeptide(L)'
;MWFFYFNVGLTYLTIGVAAAVFFYFVLKKPVLGKFWGALIVGLIGSFLGGLVDQLFGGVIKYLAEFNNGTVNVFAAAGISMFMLWLLSKASYPR
;
A
#
# COMPACT_ATOMS: atom_id res chain seq x y z
N MET A 1 -16.91 4.56 -21.30
CA MET A 1 -16.04 5.38 -20.42
C MET A 1 -16.54 5.50 -18.97
N TRP A 2 -17.81 5.78 -18.69
CA TRP A 2 -18.29 6.07 -17.31
C TRP A 2 -17.98 4.98 -16.27
N PHE A 3 -18.23 3.70 -16.61
CA PHE A 3 -17.91 2.56 -15.74
C PHE A 3 -16.40 2.42 -15.43
N PHE A 4 -15.52 2.85 -16.32
CA PHE A 4 -14.07 2.77 -16.12
C PHE A 4 -13.61 3.75 -15.04
N TYR A 5 -14.00 5.03 -15.15
CA TYR A 5 -13.68 6.04 -14.14
C TYR A 5 -14.37 5.77 -12.80
N PHE A 6 -15.59 5.21 -12.84
CA PHE A 6 -16.30 4.80 -11.65
C PHE A 6 -15.57 3.66 -10.92
N ASN A 7 -15.14 2.62 -11.64
CA ASN A 7 -14.36 1.54 -11.05
C ASN A 7 -13.04 2.03 -10.47
N VAL A 8 -12.31 2.89 -11.19
CA VAL A 8 -11.05 3.48 -10.72
C VAL A 8 -11.27 4.29 -9.44
N GLY A 9 -12.31 5.12 -9.39
CA GLY A 9 -12.69 5.85 -8.17
C GLY A 9 -13.04 4.91 -7.02
N LEU A 10 -13.76 3.81 -7.31
CA LEU A 10 -14.09 2.79 -6.33
C LEU A 10 -12.85 2.11 -5.76
N THR A 11 -11.86 1.74 -6.59
CA THR A 11 -10.63 1.11 -6.11
C THR A 11 -9.88 2.02 -5.16
N TYR A 12 -9.72 3.31 -5.49
CA TYR A 12 -9.08 4.26 -4.58
C TYR A 12 -9.89 4.46 -3.29
N LEU A 13 -11.22 4.52 -3.37
CA LEU A 13 -12.06 4.59 -2.17
C LEU A 13 -11.86 3.35 -1.29
N THR A 14 -11.84 2.17 -1.90
CA THR A 14 -11.66 0.89 -1.19
C THR A 14 -10.28 0.82 -0.53
N ILE A 15 -9.21 1.23 -1.23
CA ILE A 15 -7.84 1.27 -0.71
C ILE A 15 -7.72 2.27 0.45
N GLY A 16 -8.28 3.47 0.29
CA GLY A 16 -8.27 4.49 1.34
C GLY A 16 -9.02 4.06 2.61
N VAL A 17 -10.17 3.40 2.45
CA VAL A 17 -10.91 2.82 3.57
C VAL A 17 -10.14 1.67 4.21
N ALA A 18 -9.55 0.76 3.42
CA ALA A 18 -8.75 -0.35 3.94
C ALA A 18 -7.54 0.14 4.73
N ALA A 19 -6.85 1.17 4.25
CA ALA A 19 -5.72 1.79 4.94
C ALA A 19 -6.15 2.46 6.27
N ALA A 20 -7.29 3.16 6.27
CA ALA A 20 -7.85 3.76 7.48
C ALA A 20 -8.20 2.71 8.54
N VAL A 21 -8.85 1.60 8.13
CA VAL A 21 -9.18 0.49 9.01
C VAL A 21 -7.91 -0.17 9.57
N PHE A 22 -6.91 -0.42 8.73
CA PHE A 22 -5.64 -1.00 9.15
C PHE A 22 -4.93 -0.14 10.19
N PHE A 23 -4.80 1.17 9.95
CA PHE A 23 -4.12 2.07 10.89
C PHE A 23 -4.88 2.24 12.21
N TYR A 24 -6.21 2.32 12.16
CA TYR A 24 -7.02 2.52 13.35
C TYR A 24 -7.15 1.25 14.21
N PHE A 25 -7.45 0.10 13.58
CA PHE A 25 -7.70 -1.15 14.31
C PHE A 25 -6.46 -1.99 14.55
N VAL A 26 -5.51 -2.05 13.60
CA VAL A 26 -4.32 -2.92 13.71
C VAL A 26 -3.19 -2.19 14.42
N LEU A 27 -2.81 -1.00 13.95
CA LEU A 27 -1.71 -0.25 14.57
C LEU A 27 -2.09 0.46 15.87
N LYS A 28 -3.39 0.67 16.13
CA LYS A 28 -3.92 1.37 17.31
C LYS A 28 -3.19 2.69 17.61
N LYS A 29 -2.71 3.37 16.57
CA LYS A 29 -2.03 4.66 16.72
C LYS A 29 -3.09 5.74 17.01
N PRO A 30 -2.81 6.71 17.89
CA PRO A 30 -3.73 7.81 18.11
C PRO A 30 -3.78 8.68 16.86
N VAL A 31 -4.85 8.55 16.08
CA VAL A 31 -5.09 9.35 14.88
C VAL A 31 -5.94 10.56 15.26
N LEU A 32 -5.55 11.76 14.80
CA LEU A 32 -6.33 13.00 14.96
C LEU A 32 -7.75 12.77 14.46
N GLY A 33 -8.76 12.96 15.33
CA GLY A 33 -10.17 12.75 14.97
C GLY A 33 -10.68 11.30 15.05
N LYS A 34 -9.98 10.40 15.75
CA LYS A 34 -10.36 8.99 15.92
C LYS A 34 -10.51 8.28 14.56
N PHE A 35 -11.57 7.50 14.37
CA PHE A 35 -11.82 6.74 13.15
C PHE A 35 -12.15 7.65 11.95
N TRP A 36 -12.92 8.73 12.17
CA TRP A 36 -13.35 9.64 11.11
C TRP A 36 -12.19 10.41 10.50
N GLY A 37 -11.25 10.87 11.33
CA GLY A 37 -10.03 11.50 10.83
C GLY A 37 -9.13 10.53 10.07
N ALA A 38 -8.98 9.30 10.56
CA ALA A 38 -8.26 8.24 9.83
C ALA A 38 -8.89 7.93 8.47
N LEU A 39 -10.24 7.94 8.38
CA LEU A 39 -10.97 7.68 7.15
C LEU A 39 -10.77 8.80 6.12
N ILE A 40 -10.90 10.07 6.53
CA ILE A 40 -10.68 11.22 5.63
C ILE A 40 -9.22 11.24 5.14
N VAL A 41 -8.26 11.06 6.04
CA VAL A 41 -6.84 11.03 5.68
C VAL A 41 -6.51 9.83 4.79
N GLY A 42 -7.11 8.67 5.06
CA GLY A 42 -6.95 7.47 4.22
C GLY A 42 -7.49 7.66 2.81
N LEU A 43 -8.66 8.29 2.66
CA LEU A 43 -9.22 8.64 1.36
C LEU A 43 -8.33 9.64 0.61
N ILE A 44 -7.95 10.75 1.24
CA ILE A 44 -7.06 11.74 0.63
C ILE A 44 -5.73 11.09 0.23
N GLY A 45 -5.15 10.26 1.10
CA GLY A 45 -3.93 9.52 0.83
C GLY A 45 -4.05 8.58 -0.37
N SER A 46 -5.19 7.91 -0.54
CA SER A 46 -5.41 7.05 -1.70
C SER A 46 -5.50 7.82 -3.01
N PHE A 47 -6.14 8.99 -3.02
CA PHE A 47 -6.18 9.85 -4.21
C PHE A 47 -4.80 10.44 -4.52
N LEU A 48 -4.02 10.82 -3.49
CA LEU A 48 -2.63 11.23 -3.65
C LEU A 48 -1.75 10.10 -4.19
N GLY A 49 -1.97 8.86 -3.77
CA GLY A 49 -1.28 7.69 -4.32
C GLY A 49 -1.50 7.53 -5.83
N GLY A 50 -2.73 7.71 -6.31
CA GLY A 50 -3.03 7.71 -7.73
C GLY A 50 -2.33 8.85 -8.50
N LEU A 51 -2.20 10.03 -7.89
CA LEU A 51 -1.48 11.16 -8.48
C LEU A 51 0.04 10.90 -8.52
N VAL A 52 0.60 10.25 -7.49
CA VAL A 52 2.00 9.80 -7.48
C VAL A 52 2.25 8.77 -8.57
N ASP A 53 1.34 7.82 -8.77
CA ASP A 53 1.46 6.84 -9.86
C ASP A 53 1.36 7.49 -11.24
N GLN A 54 0.50 8.51 -11.41
CA GLN A 54 0.42 9.25 -12.66
C GLN A 54 1.69 10.06 -12.98
N LEU A 55 2.36 10.61 -11.95
CA LEU A 55 3.57 11.43 -12.11
C LEU A 55 4.86 10.60 -12.16
N PHE A 56 4.94 9.51 -11.41
CA PHE A 56 6.15 8.71 -11.21
C PHE A 56 6.01 7.26 -11.65
N GLY A 57 4.85 6.84 -12.17
CA GLY A 57 4.58 5.45 -12.56
C GLY A 57 5.58 4.88 -13.55
N GLY A 58 6.15 5.71 -14.44
CA GLY A 58 7.24 5.29 -15.32
C GLY A 58 8.52 4.90 -14.57
N VAL A 59 8.89 5.66 -13.53
CA VAL A 59 10.05 5.38 -12.68
C VAL A 59 9.76 4.18 -11.77
N ILE A 60 8.58 4.14 -11.17
CA ILE A 60 8.14 3.03 -10.32
C ILE A 60 8.12 1.73 -11.12
N LYS A 61 7.59 1.74 -12.34
CA LYS A 61 7.57 0.56 -13.21
C LYS A 61 8.98 0.15 -13.63
N TYR A 62 9.85 1.10 -13.97
CA TYR A 62 11.25 0.83 -14.29
C TYR A 62 12.03 0.22 -13.10
N LEU A 63 11.74 0.68 -11.87
CA LEU A 63 12.33 0.11 -10.64
C LEU A 63 11.68 -1.22 -10.24
N ALA A 64 10.39 -1.39 -10.47
CA ALA A 64 9.64 -2.60 -10.12
C ALA A 64 9.97 -3.75 -11.06
N GLU A 65 10.06 -3.48 -12.37
CA GLU A 65 10.36 -4.44 -13.43
C GLU A 65 11.83 -4.33 -13.85
N PHE A 66 12.73 -4.92 -13.05
CA PHE A 66 14.13 -4.99 -13.44
C PHE A 66 14.29 -6.04 -14.56
N ASN A 67 14.90 -5.64 -15.68
CA ASN A 67 15.13 -6.46 -16.87
C ASN A 67 13.84 -6.99 -17.55
N ASN A 68 12.98 -6.09 -18.05
CA ASN A 68 11.78 -6.41 -18.83
C ASN A 68 10.81 -7.40 -18.13
N GLY A 69 10.58 -7.22 -16.83
CA GLY A 69 9.63 -8.02 -16.06
C GLY A 69 10.17 -9.39 -15.61
N THR A 70 11.45 -9.69 -15.84
CA THR A 70 12.08 -10.94 -15.37
C THR A 70 12.21 -10.98 -13.85
N VAL A 71 12.41 -9.82 -13.21
CA VAL A 71 12.54 -9.71 -11.75
C VAL A 71 11.65 -8.60 -11.21
N ASN A 72 10.68 -8.99 -10.39
CA ASN A 72 9.87 -8.03 -9.62
C ASN A 72 10.59 -7.70 -8.31
N VAL A 73 11.24 -6.54 -8.28
CA VAL A 73 12.11 -6.11 -7.17
C VAL A 73 11.34 -5.99 -5.85
N PHE A 74 10.11 -5.49 -5.90
CA PHE A 74 9.26 -5.37 -4.71
C PHE A 74 8.84 -6.74 -4.15
N ALA A 75 8.50 -7.69 -5.02
CA ALA A 75 8.17 -9.05 -4.60
C ALA A 75 9.40 -9.76 -3.99
N ALA A 76 10.56 -9.64 -4.63
CA ALA A 76 11.80 -10.22 -4.13
C ALA A 76 12.22 -9.62 -2.78
N ALA A 77 12.14 -8.30 -2.63
CA ALA A 77 12.42 -7.61 -1.37
C ALA A 77 11.42 -8.00 -0.27
N GLY A 78 10.12 -8.08 -0.60
CA GLY A 78 9.08 -8.47 0.35
C GLY A 78 9.26 -9.90 0.88
N ILE A 79 9.47 -10.86 -0.02
CA ILE A 79 9.64 -12.27 0.35
C ILE A 79 10.93 -12.49 1.14
N SER A 80 12.04 -11.87 0.74
CA SER A 80 13.31 -11.98 1.48
C SER A 80 13.20 -11.42 2.89
N MET A 81 12.58 -10.23 3.07
CA MET A 81 12.31 -9.68 4.40
C MET A 81 11.37 -10.56 5.23
N PHE A 82 10.34 -11.14 4.62
CA PHE A 82 9.42 -12.05 5.29
C PHE A 82 10.13 -13.34 5.75
N MET A 83 10.97 -13.94 4.90
CA MET A 83 11.78 -15.10 5.26
C MET A 83 12.75 -14.79 6.41
N LEU A 84 13.41 -13.62 6.37
CA LEU A 84 14.31 -13.19 7.45
C LEU A 84 13.56 -12.95 8.76
N TRP A 85 12.34 -12.40 8.70
CA TRP A 85 11.48 -12.24 9.86
C TRP A 85 11.05 -13.59 10.46
N LEU A 86 10.67 -14.55 9.60
CA LEU A 86 10.37 -15.91 10.02
C LEU A 86 11.57 -16.60 10.67
N LEU A 87 12.74 -16.49 10.05
CA LEU A 87 13.99 -17.01 10.61
C LEU A 87 14.31 -16.36 11.95
N SER A 88 14.13 -15.04 12.07
CA SER A 88 14.34 -14.31 13.33
C SER A 88 13.45 -14.85 14.45
N LYS A 89 12.18 -15.17 14.16
CA LYS A 89 11.27 -15.80 15.13
C LYS A 89 11.64 -17.25 15.45
N ALA A 90 12.10 -18.01 14.47
CA ALA A 90 12.46 -19.42 14.65
C ALA A 90 13.78 -19.59 15.41
N SER A 91 14.75 -18.71 15.19
CA SER A 91 16.08 -18.75 15.81
C SER A 91 16.13 -18.18 17.23
N TYR A 92 15.24 -17.25 17.56
CA TYR A 92 15.05 -16.76 18.94
C TYR A 92 13.64 -17.10 19.42
N PRO A 93 13.35 -18.39 19.71
CA PRO A 93 12.13 -18.75 20.40
C PRO A 93 12.19 -18.11 21.79
N ARG A 94 11.31 -17.15 22.04
CA ARG A 94 10.98 -16.73 23.40
C ARG A 94 10.13 -17.80 24.07
#